data_AF-A0A0J6S4M8-F1
#
_entry.id   AF-A0A0J6S4M8-F1
#
_cell.length_a   1.000
_cell.length_b   1.000
_cell.length_c   1.000
_cell.angle_alpha   90.00
_cell.angle_beta   90.00
_cell.angle_gamma   90.00
#
_symmetry.space_group_name_H-M   'P 1'
#
loop_
_entity.id
_entity.type
_entity.pdbx_description
1 polymer ?
#
loop_
_entity_poly.entity_id
_entity_poly.type
_entity_poly.pdbx_seq_one_letter_code
_entity_poly.pdbx_strand_id
1 'polypeptide(L)' 'MTWLLLQEGRLLFRGTYADALDYGERHQLIARSWHEDGTEVSTRIVDRSVMLLPEAMWTRSRRAAA' A
#
# COMPACT_ATOMS: atom_id res chain seq x y z
N MET A 1 -10.54 9.17 -0.60
CA MET A 1 -9.36 9.17 -1.50
C MET A 1 -9.00 7.73 -1.81
N THR A 2 -8.84 7.37 -3.07
CA THR A 2 -8.58 5.98 -3.49
C THR A 2 -7.08 5.65 -3.42
N TRP A 3 -6.77 4.53 -2.79
CA TRP A 3 -5.43 3.95 -2.68
C TRP A 3 -5.32 2.66 -3.47
N LEU A 4 -4.13 2.43 -4.02
CA LEU A 4 -3.78 1.23 -4.76
C LEU A 4 -2.68 0.48 -4.01
N LEU A 5 -2.84 -0.83 -3.90
CA LEU A 5 -1.76 -1.75 -3.56
C LEU A 5 -1.33 -2.47 -4.85
N LEU A 6 -0.08 -2.30 -5.22
CA LEU A 6 0.53 -2.91 -6.39
C LEU A 6 1.63 -3.87 -5.93
N GLN A 7 1.85 -4.93 -6.72
CA GLN A 7 3.04 -5.77 -6.63
C GLN A 7 3.58 -5.98 -8.03
N GLU A 8 4.84 -5.61 -8.27
CA GLU A 8 5.47 -5.70 -9.60
C GLU A 8 4.67 -4.98 -10.70
N GLY A 9 4.03 -3.86 -10.34
CA GLY A 9 3.17 -3.09 -11.24
C GLY A 9 1.78 -3.67 -11.50
N ARG A 10 1.46 -4.86 -10.97
CA ARG A 10 0.13 -5.45 -11.02
C ARG A 10 -0.74 -4.94 -9.88
N LEU A 11 -1.98 -4.58 -10.19
CA LEU A 11 -2.99 -4.20 -9.19
C LEU A 11 -3.45 -5.41 -8.39
N LEU A 12 -3.25 -5.33 -7.07
CA LEU A 12 -3.75 -6.31 -6.10
C LEU A 12 -5.00 -5.80 -5.39
N PHE A 13 -5.01 -4.53 -4.98
CA PHE A 13 -6.13 -3.92 -4.26
C PHE A 13 -6.38 -2.47 -4.66
N ARG A 14 -7.65 -2.06 -4.67
CA ARG A 14 -8.10 -0.68 -4.90
C ARG A 14 -9.23 -0.35 -3.93
N GLY A 15 -9.06 0.68 -3.11
CA GLY A 15 -10.06 1.06 -2.12
C GLY A 15 -9.61 2.20 -1.21
N THR A 16 -10.02 2.16 0.05
CA THR A 16 -9.55 3.12 1.05
C THR A 16 -8.13 2.77 1.53
N TYR A 17 -7.47 3.71 2.20
CA TYR A 17 -6.15 3.46 2.79
C TYR A 17 -6.22 2.35 3.85
N ALA A 18 -7.22 2.41 4.74
CA ALA A 18 -7.41 1.42 5.79
C ALA A 18 -7.61 0.02 5.22
N ASP A 19 -8.50 -0.13 4.23
CA ASP A 19 -8.73 -1.43 3.59
C ASP A 19 -7.48 -1.95 2.85
N ALA A 20 -6.66 -1.05 2.29
CA ALA A 20 -5.42 -1.43 1.63
C ALA A 20 -4.37 -1.94 2.64
N LEU A 21 -4.31 -1.35 3.83
CA LEU A 21 -3.47 -1.84 4.93
C LEU A 21 -3.96 -3.20 5.41
N ASP A 22 -5.25 -3.35 5.66
CA ASP A 22 -5.84 -4.61 6.13
C ASP A 22 -5.64 -5.73 5.09
N TYR A 23 -5.82 -5.42 3.81
CA TYR A 23 -5.52 -6.36 2.71
C TYR A 23 -4.03 -6.71 2.70
N GLY A 24 -3.14 -5.70 2.74
CA GLY A 24 -1.71 -5.92 2.72
C GLY A 24 -1.20 -6.75 3.90
N GLU A 25 -1.74 -6.54 5.10
CA GLU A 25 -1.41 -7.31 6.30
C GLU A 25 -1.86 -8.77 6.17
N ARG A 26 -3.12 -9.01 5.77
CA ARG A 26 -3.66 -10.37 5.56
C ARG A 26 -2.87 -11.17 4.52
N HIS A 27 -2.32 -10.49 3.51
CA HIS A 27 -1.55 -11.10 2.44
C HIS A 27 -0.02 -11.00 2.64
N GLN A 28 0.45 -10.60 3.83
CA GLN A 28 1.88 -10.50 4.19
C GLN A 28 2.71 -9.55 3.30
N LEU A 29 2.05 -8.57 2.68
CA LEU A 29 2.67 -7.50 1.87
C LEU A 29 3.04 -6.28 2.73
N ILE A 30 2.33 -6.11 3.85
CA ILE A 30 2.49 -5.02 4.80
C ILE A 30 2.65 -5.61 6.19
N ALA A 31 3.64 -5.14 6.94
CA ALA A 31 3.80 -5.44 8.35
C ALA A 31 3.42 -4.21 9.16
N ARG A 32 2.36 -4.34 9.95
CA ARG A 32 1.99 -3.37 10.97
C ARG A 32 2.59 -3.83 12.29
N SER A 33 2.99 -2.86 13.11
CA SER A 33 3.54 -3.13 14.42
C SER A 33 3.01 -2.06 15.36
N TRP A 34 2.88 -2.40 16.64
CA TRP A 34 2.30 -1.53 17.64
C TRP A 34 3.28 -1.39 18.79
N HIS A 35 3.39 -0.18 19.34
CA HIS A 35 4.05 0.05 20.61
C HIS A 35 3.20 -0.53 21.75
N GLU A 36 3.81 -0.75 22.92
CA GLU A 36 3.10 -1.27 24.11
C GLU A 36 1.96 -0.35 24.57
N ASP A 37 2.03 0.94 24.24
CA ASP A 37 1.01 1.94 24.54
C ASP A 37 -0.17 1.96 23.55
N GLY A 38 -0.14 1.10 22.53
CA GLY A 38 -1.18 1.03 21.49
C GLY A 38 -1.02 2.04 20.35
N THR A 39 0.10 2.77 20.29
CA THR A 39 0.42 3.62 19.13
C THR A 39 0.96 2.78 17.98
N GLU A 40 0.46 3.00 16.75
CA GLU A 40 0.96 2.30 15.57
C GLU A 40 2.39 2.76 15.22
N VAL A 41 3.31 1.80 15.11
CA VAL A 41 4.66 2.02 14.57
C VAL A 41 4.54 2.25 13.07
N SER A 42 5.44 3.04 12.46
CA SER A 42 5.46 3.26 11.02
C SER A 42 5.30 1.96 10.23
N THR A 43 4.21 1.87 9.48
CA THR A 43 3.87 0.74 8.63
C THR A 43 5.02 0.39 7.70
N ARG A 44 5.41 -0.89 7.65
CA ARG A 44 6.50 -1.36 6.79
C ARG A 44 5.94 -2.12 5.61
N ILE A 45 6.39 -1.76 4.41
CA ILE A 45 6.21 -2.58 3.22
C ILE A 45 7.23 -3.72 3.30
N VAL A 46 6.74 -4.97 3.19
CA VAL A 46 7.56 -6.17 3.44
C VAL A 46 8.56 -6.42 2.32
N ASP A 47 8.18 -6.12 1.07
CA ASP A 47 9.00 -6.37 -0.11
C ASP A 47 9.08 -5.13 -1.04
N ARG A 48 10.22 -4.93 -1.71
CA ARG A 48 10.46 -3.76 -2.56
C ARG A 48 9.61 -3.73 -3.85
N SER A 49 9.05 -4.87 -4.26
CA SER A 49 8.12 -4.95 -5.38
C SER A 49 6.73 -4.42 -5.05
N VAL A 50 6.43 -4.24 -3.76
CA VAL A 50 5.13 -3.77 -3.28
C VAL A 50 5.12 -2.25 -3.22
N MET A 51 4.06 -1.65 -3.76
CA MET A 51 3.85 -0.20 -3.71
C MET A 51 2.45 0.08 -3.18
N LEU A 52 2.39 0.97 -2.17
CA LEU A 52 1.15 1.54 -1.66
C LEU A 52 1.13 3.02 -2.00
N LEU A 53 0.22 3.45 -2.87
CA LEU A 53 0.13 4.86 -3.26
C LEU A 53 -1.29 5.31 -3.62
N PRO A 54 -1.55 6.62 -3.58
CA PRO A 54 -2.80 7.17 -4.10
C PRO A 54 -2.97 6.93 -5.60
N GLU A 55 -4.19 6.59 -6.03
CA GLU A 55 -4.52 6.32 -7.44
C GLU A 55 -4.13 7.49 -8.39
N ALA A 56 -4.24 8.72 -7.90
CA ALA A 56 -3.86 9.91 -8.66
C ALA A 56 -2.36 9.94 -9.03
N MET A 57 -1.48 9.46 -8.15
CA MET A 57 -0.03 9.40 -8.40
C MET A 57 0.31 8.30 -9.42
N TRP A 58 -0.41 7.19 -9.39
CA TRP A 58 -0.25 6.11 -10.36
C TRP A 58 -0.59 6.58 -11.78
N THR A 59 -1.71 7.28 -11.93
CA THR A 59 -2.15 7.82 -13.22
C THR A 59 -1.16 8.82 -13.80
N ARG A 60 -0.58 9.67 -12.94
CA ARG A 60 0.46 10.64 -13.34
C ARG A 60 1.74 9.95 -13.81
N SER A 61 2.18 8.92 -13.07
CA SER A 61 3.40 8.18 -13.40
C SER A 61 3.30 7.45 -14.74
N ARG A 62 2.15 6.84 -15.05
CA ARG A 62 1.94 6.23 -16.38
C ARG A 62 1.90 7.22 -17.54
N ARG A 63 1.41 8.44 -17.33
CA ARG A 63 1.40 9.47 -18.38
C ARG A 63 2.78 10.05 -18.68
N ALA A 64 3.70 10.05 -17.71
CA ALA A 64 5.06 10.52 -17.92
C ALA A 64 5.93 9.49 -18.67
N ALA A 65 5.51 8.23 -18.72
CA ALA A 65 6.19 7.13 -19.39
C ALA A 65 5.62 6.79 -20.78
N ALA A 66 4.66 7.57 -21.28
CA ALA A 66 4.03 7.44 -22.59
C ALA A 66 4.42 8.62 -23.49
#